data_AF-A0AA41YVB6-F1
#
_entry.id   AF-A0AA41YVB6-F1
#
_cell.length_a   1.000
_cell.length_b   1.000
_cell.length_c   1.000
_cell.angle_alpha   90.00
_cell.angle_beta   90.00
_cell.angle_gamma   90.00
#
_symmetry.space_group_name_H-M   'P 1'
#
loop_
_entity.id
_entity.type
_entity.pdbx_description
1 polymer ?
#
loop_
_entity_poly.entity_id
_entity_poly.type
_entity_poly.pdbx_seq_one_letter_code
_entity_poly.pdbx_strand_id
1 'polypeptide(L)'
;MTAVALATSPPDAIGDRASRAERRSAFILLAPALLFLLPLSIWPFVYLLYASLTSYQLAIPIPMTFVGWGNFVAVLKNARFWHSLEVTAAFALISVFPYSSYAGWRSRCC
;
A
#
# COMPACT_ATOMS: atom_id res chain seq x y z
N MET A 1 -49.56 17.09 -32.81
CA MET A 1 -49.71 15.71 -32.31
C MET A 1 -48.79 14.81 -33.12
N THR A 2 -47.50 14.82 -32.84
CA THR A 2 -46.55 13.84 -33.39
C THR A 2 -45.56 13.52 -32.28
N ALA A 3 -45.74 12.33 -31.70
CA ALA A 3 -44.88 11.80 -30.66
C ALA A 3 -43.57 11.35 -31.29
N VAL A 4 -42.45 11.96 -30.86
CA VAL A 4 -41.10 11.43 -31.12
C VAL A 4 -40.90 10.26 -30.18
N ALA A 5 -40.93 9.05 -30.73
CA ALA A 5 -40.64 7.83 -30.00
C ALA A 5 -39.18 7.86 -29.51
N LEU A 6 -39.00 7.74 -28.19
CA LEU A 6 -37.71 7.56 -27.55
C LEU A 6 -37.12 6.22 -27.99
N ALA A 7 -36.11 6.25 -28.86
CA ALA A 7 -35.28 5.09 -29.12
C ALA A 7 -34.49 4.78 -27.85
N THR A 8 -34.93 3.78 -27.08
CA THR A 8 -34.09 3.15 -26.06
C THR A 8 -33.05 2.30 -26.78
N SER A 9 -31.82 2.80 -26.89
CA SER A 9 -30.69 2.03 -27.39
C SER A 9 -30.54 0.75 -26.53
N PRO A 10 -30.28 -0.41 -27.17
CA PRO A 10 -30.07 -1.65 -26.43
C PRO A 10 -28.81 -1.53 -25.57
N PRO A 11 -28.74 -2.21 -24.41
CA PRO A 11 -27.59 -2.12 -23.51
C PRO A 11 -26.31 -2.49 -24.25
N ASP A 12 -25.22 -1.77 -23.96
CA ASP A 12 -23.93 -1.72 -24.66
C ASP A 12 -23.11 -3.04 -24.58
N ALA A 13 -23.73 -4.17 -24.88
CA ALA A 13 -23.18 -5.52 -24.76
C ALA A 13 -21.97 -5.77 -25.68
N ILE A 14 -21.80 -4.95 -26.73
CA ILE A 14 -20.63 -4.99 -27.62
C ILE A 14 -19.42 -4.34 -26.95
N GLY A 15 -19.60 -3.20 -26.27
CA GLY A 15 -18.53 -2.52 -25.50
C GLY A 15 -18.05 -3.35 -24.32
N ASP A 16 -18.97 -4.10 -23.69
CA ASP A 16 -18.69 -5.00 -22.57
C ASP A 16 -17.85 -6.24 -22.94
N ARG A 17 -17.94 -6.71 -24.19
CA ARG A 17 -17.12 -7.85 -24.69
C ARG A 17 -15.76 -7.37 -25.18
N ALA A 18 -15.72 -6.24 -25.88
CA ALA A 18 -14.48 -5.62 -26.32
C ALA A 18 -13.61 -5.21 -25.12
N SER A 19 -14.19 -4.58 -24.08
CA SER A 19 -13.46 -4.19 -22.87
C SER A 19 -12.92 -5.38 -22.07
N ARG A 20 -13.65 -6.51 -22.04
CA ARG A 20 -13.17 -7.76 -21.42
C ARG A 20 -12.02 -8.40 -22.21
N ALA A 21 -12.08 -8.38 -23.54
CA ALA A 21 -11.01 -8.88 -24.39
C ALA A 21 -9.73 -8.03 -24.24
N GLU A 22 -9.89 -6.69 -24.21
CA GLU A 22 -8.80 -5.73 -24.00
C GLU A 22 -8.11 -5.93 -22.64
N ARG A 23 -8.89 -6.05 -21.56
CA ARG A 23 -8.35 -6.34 -20.21
C ARG A 23 -7.57 -7.64 -20.17
N ARG A 24 -8.08 -8.70 -20.81
CA ARG A 24 -7.41 -10.00 -20.84
C ARG A 24 -6.06 -9.92 -21.59
N SER A 25 -6.02 -9.22 -22.71
CA SER A 25 -4.77 -8.96 -23.46
C SER A 25 -3.78 -8.13 -22.64
N ALA A 26 -4.24 -7.09 -21.96
CA ALA A 26 -3.41 -6.30 -21.05
C ALA A 26 -2.83 -7.18 -19.91
N PHE A 27 -3.65 -8.03 -19.28
CA PHE A 27 -3.16 -8.94 -18.25
C PHE A 27 -2.15 -9.96 -18.76
N ILE A 28 -2.28 -10.48 -19.98
CA ILE A 28 -1.31 -11.43 -20.55
C ILE A 28 0.05 -10.76 -20.76
N LEU A 29 0.06 -9.49 -21.17
CA LEU A 29 1.30 -8.72 -21.35
C LEU A 29 1.91 -8.30 -19.99
N LEU A 30 1.09 -7.98 -18.99
CA LEU A 30 1.54 -7.60 -17.65
C LEU A 30 1.92 -8.80 -16.77
N ALA A 31 1.31 -9.97 -16.99
CA ALA A 31 1.52 -11.19 -16.22
C ALA A 31 3.00 -11.57 -16.02
N PRO A 32 3.88 -11.57 -17.06
CA PRO A 32 5.29 -11.91 -16.85
C PRO A 32 5.97 -10.93 -15.90
N ALA A 33 5.74 -9.62 -16.06
CA ALA A 33 6.33 -8.61 -15.17
C ALA A 33 5.82 -8.78 -13.72
N LEU A 34 4.52 -8.99 -13.53
CA LEU A 34 3.91 -9.24 -12.22
C LEU A 34 4.43 -10.52 -11.57
N LEU A 35 4.62 -11.59 -12.36
CA LEU A 35 5.13 -12.86 -11.88
C LEU A 35 6.56 -12.76 -11.36
N PHE A 36 7.37 -11.84 -11.87
CA PHE A 36 8.70 -11.56 -11.31
C PHE A 36 8.67 -10.56 -10.16
N LEU A 37 7.87 -9.49 -10.27
CA LEU A 37 7.80 -8.44 -9.25
C LEU A 37 7.20 -8.92 -7.93
N LEU A 38 6.14 -9.74 -7.99
CA LEU A 38 5.44 -10.20 -6.78
C LEU A 38 6.33 -11.06 -5.89
N PRO A 39 6.96 -12.16 -6.36
CA PRO A 39 7.85 -12.94 -5.51
C PRO A 39 9.04 -12.13 -5.01
N LEU A 40 9.62 -11.27 -5.85
CA LEU A 40 10.78 -10.46 -5.46
C LEU A 40 10.44 -9.46 -4.34
N SER A 41 9.21 -8.95 -4.31
CA SER A 41 8.73 -8.07 -3.23
C SER A 41 8.20 -8.85 -2.01
N ILE A 42 7.45 -9.92 -2.24
CA ILE A 42 6.83 -10.72 -1.17
C ILE A 42 7.89 -11.51 -0.41
N TRP A 43 8.91 -12.03 -1.08
CA TRP A 43 9.97 -12.81 -0.44
C TRP A 43 10.68 -12.08 0.71
N PRO A 44 11.27 -10.88 0.51
CA PRO A 44 11.89 -10.15 1.60
C PRO A 44 10.86 -9.72 2.65
N PHE A 45 9.63 -9.41 2.26
CA PHE A 45 8.58 -9.05 3.21
C PHE A 45 8.24 -10.19 4.17
N VAL A 46 8.04 -11.41 3.65
CA VAL A 46 7.79 -12.61 4.46
C VAL A 46 9.00 -12.94 5.31
N TYR A 47 10.22 -12.81 4.78
CA TYR A 47 11.44 -13.00 5.56
C TYR A 47 11.53 -12.01 6.72
N LEU A 48 11.19 -10.74 6.51
CA LEU A 48 11.18 -9.72 7.56
C LEU A 48 10.11 -9.99 8.63
N LEU A 49 8.93 -10.47 8.22
CA LEU A 49 7.89 -10.90 9.17
C LEU A 49 8.38 -12.08 10.02
N TYR A 50 9.01 -13.07 9.41
CA TYR A 50 9.60 -14.20 10.13
C TYR A 50 10.73 -13.75 11.08
N ALA A 51 11.62 -12.87 10.60
CA ALA A 51 12.69 -12.28 11.39
C ALA A 51 12.15 -11.43 12.56
N SER A 52 11.02 -10.74 12.40
CA SER A 52 10.38 -9.97 13.46
C SER A 52 9.83 -10.84 14.59
N LEU A 53 9.43 -12.09 14.29
CA LEU A 53 8.92 -13.07 15.26
C LEU A 53 10.04 -13.88 15.95
N THR A 54 11.27 -13.79 15.44
CA THR A 54 12.45 -14.45 15.99
C THR A 54 13.38 -13.43 16.65
N SER A 55 14.15 -13.84 17.65
CA SER A 55 15.18 -12.98 18.24
C SER A 55 16.40 -12.96 17.32
N TYR A 56 16.34 -12.17 16.24
CA TYR A 56 17.47 -12.00 15.34
C TYR A 56 18.40 -10.88 15.83
N GLN A 57 19.47 -11.25 16.53
CA GLN A 57 20.52 -10.32 16.96
C GLN A 57 21.73 -10.44 16.02
N LEU A 58 21.96 -9.43 15.18
CA LEU A 58 23.15 -9.38 14.30
C LEU A 58 24.46 -9.16 15.08
N ALA A 59 24.36 -8.55 16.27
CA ALA A 59 25.53 -8.10 17.04
C ALA A 59 26.16 -9.21 17.91
N ILE A 60 25.44 -10.29 18.20
CA ILE A 60 25.90 -11.37 19.08
C ILE A 60 25.47 -12.70 18.45
N PRO A 61 26.36 -13.69 18.30
CA PRO A 61 26.03 -15.00 17.75
C PRO A 61 25.22 -15.81 18.77
N ILE A 62 24.01 -15.36 19.09
CA ILE A 62 23.04 -16.08 19.92
C ILE A 62 22.21 -16.94 18.96
N PRO A 63 21.88 -18.21 19.30
CA PRO A 63 20.97 -19.00 18.49
C PRO A 63 19.66 -18.26 18.25
N MET A 64 19.17 -18.25 17.00
CA MET A 64 17.83 -17.75 16.68
C MET A 64 16.80 -18.53 17.50
N THR A 65 16.23 -17.88 18.51
CA THR A 65 15.09 -18.44 19.25
C THR A 65 13.80 -17.86 18.70
N PHE A 66 12.78 -18.70 18.55
CA PHE A 66 11.44 -18.26 18.21
C PHE A 66 10.78 -17.68 19.45
N VAL A 67 10.67 -16.35 19.52
CA VAL A 67 10.13 -15.61 20.67
C VAL A 67 8.69 -15.15 20.41
N GLY A 68 8.19 -15.35 19.19
CA GLY A 68 6.85 -14.94 18.77
C GLY A 68 6.64 -13.44 18.96
N TRP A 69 5.65 -13.07 19.76
CA TRP A 69 5.30 -11.66 20.03
C TRP A 69 6.20 -10.96 21.05
N GLY A 70 7.12 -11.67 21.71
CA GLY A 70 7.96 -11.10 22.76
C GLY A 70 8.81 -9.91 22.29
N ASN A 71 9.22 -9.90 21.02
CA ASN A 71 9.98 -8.79 20.42
C ASN A 71 9.16 -7.49 20.37
N PHE A 72 7.90 -7.57 19.97
CA PHE A 72 7.00 -6.41 19.93
C PHE A 72 6.73 -5.84 21.32
N VAL A 73 6.49 -6.70 22.31
CA VAL A 73 6.25 -6.27 23.70
C VAL A 73 7.51 -5.60 24.28
N ALA A 74 8.69 -6.10 23.96
CA ALA A 74 9.96 -5.50 24.40
C ALA A 74 10.16 -4.10 23.81
N VAL A 75 9.85 -3.90 22.53
CA VAL A 75 9.91 -2.58 21.87
C VAL A 75 8.88 -1.61 22.46
N LEU A 76 7.64 -2.07 22.68
CA LEU A 76 6.57 -1.24 23.23
C LEU A 76 6.82 -0.79 24.67
N LYS A 77 7.58 -1.55 25.46
CA LYS A 77 8.00 -1.16 26.82
C LYS A 77 9.21 -0.23 26.83
N ASN A 78 9.86 -0.01 25.70
CA ASN A 78 11.07 0.79 25.64
C ASN A 78 10.74 2.29 25.58
N ALA A 79 11.11 3.04 26.62
CA ALA A 79 10.89 4.49 26.68
C ALA A 79 11.59 5.24 25.53
N ARG A 80 12.72 4.73 25.04
CA ARG A 80 13.43 5.35 23.91
C ARG A 80 12.67 5.19 22.59
N PHE A 81 11.95 4.08 22.42
CA PHE A 81 11.10 3.87 21.26
C PHE A 81 9.99 4.93 21.20
N TRP A 82 9.31 5.18 22.33
CA TRP A 82 8.28 6.22 22.43
C TRP A 82 8.82 7.62 22.16
N HIS A 83 9.96 7.98 22.74
CA HIS A 83 10.58 9.27 22.48
C HIS A 83 10.94 9.47 20.99
N SER A 84 11.50 8.45 20.33
CA SER A 84 11.78 8.51 18.89
C SER A 84 10.51 8.59 18.04
N LEU A 85 9.44 7.90 18.45
CA LEU A 85 8.14 7.94 17.79
C LEU A 85 7.51 9.33 17.88
N GLU A 86 7.51 9.94 19.07
CA GLU A 86 6.99 11.29 19.31
C GLU A 86 7.71 12.33 18.45
N VAL A 87 9.04 12.30 18.40
CA VAL A 87 9.83 13.21 17.57
C VAL A 87 9.47 13.04 16.09
N THR A 88 9.41 11.81 15.59
CA THR A 88 9.07 11.52 14.19
C THR A 88 7.64 11.97 13.84
N ALA A 89 6.69 11.72 14.74
CA ALA A 89 5.30 12.14 14.57
C ALA A 89 5.19 13.67 14.56
N ALA A 90 5.91 14.36 15.46
CA ALA A 90 5.96 15.82 15.47
C ALA A 90 6.49 16.37 14.14
N PHE A 91 7.59 15.81 13.60
CA PHE A 91 8.11 16.21 12.29
C PHE A 91 7.10 15.99 11.16
N ALA A 92 6.45 14.83 11.12
CA ALA A 92 5.45 14.51 10.09
C ALA A 92 4.25 15.48 10.14
N LEU A 93 3.75 15.78 11.34
CA LEU A 93 2.63 16.70 11.53
C LEU A 93 3.01 18.14 11.15
N ILE A 94 4.16 18.63 11.63
CA ILE A 94 4.66 19.96 11.28
C ILE A 94 4.89 20.10 9.78
N SER A 95 5.25 19.01 9.08
CA SER A 95 5.39 19.01 7.62
C SER A 95 4.03 19.05 6.92
N VAL A 96 3.14 18.07 7.17
CA VAL A 96 1.90 17.87 6.39
C VAL A 96 0.85 18.94 6.63
N PHE A 97 0.70 19.38 7.89
CA PHE A 97 -0.34 20.33 8.28
C PHE A 97 -0.27 21.66 7.50
N PRO A 98 0.91 22.31 7.37
CA PRO A 98 1.05 23.47 6.51
C PRO A 98 0.83 23.14 5.04
N TYR A 99 1.37 22.04 4.49
CA TYR A 99 1.17 21.70 3.07
C TYR A 99 -0.31 21.58 2.70
N SER A 100 -1.14 20.95 3.54
CA SER A 100 -2.59 20.86 3.28
C SER A 100 -3.26 22.23 3.29
N SER A 101 -2.80 23.12 4.17
CA SER A 101 -3.32 24.48 4.32
C SER A 101 -2.93 25.36 3.12
N TYR A 102 -1.71 25.20 2.60
CA TYR A 102 -1.23 25.93 1.43
C TYR A 102 -1.81 25.39 0.11
N ALA A 103 -2.02 24.08 0.00
CA ALA A 103 -2.60 23.46 -1.20
C ALA A 103 -4.06 23.90 -1.44
N GLY A 104 -4.85 24.08 -0.36
CA GLY A 104 -6.23 24.58 -0.45
C GLY A 104 -6.34 26.08 -0.72
N TRP A 105 -5.30 26.87 -0.49
CA TRP A 105 -5.29 28.31 -0.77
C TRP A 105 -5.02 28.59 -2.27
N ARG A 106 -4.16 27.78 -2.90
CA ARG A 106 -3.81 27.93 -4.34
C ARG A 106 -4.97 27.65 -5.30
N SER A 107 -5.94 26.82 -4.92
CA SER A 107 -7.12 26.50 -5.75
C SER A 107 -8.28 27.50 -5.62
N ARG A 108 -8.22 28.44 -4.67
CA ARG A 108 -9.25 29.48 -4.46
C ARG A 108 -8.85 30.87 -4.97
N CYS A 109 -7.65 31.01 -5.54
CA CYS A 109 -7.11 32.29 -6.04
C CYS A 109 -7.14 32.44 -7.58
N CYS A 110 -7.81 31.55 -8.31
CA CYS A 110 -8.16 31.73 -9.73
C CYS A 110 -9.67 31.61 -9.92
#